data_AF-A0A2V7YYT0-F1
#
_entry.id   AF-A0A2V7YYT0-F1
#
_cell.length_a   1.000
_cell.length_b   1.000
_cell.length_c   1.000
_cell.angle_alpha   90.00
_cell.angle_beta   90.00
_cell.angle_gamma   90.00
#
_symmetry.space_group_name_H-M   'P 1'
#
loop_
_entity.id
_entity.type
_entity.pdbx_description
1 polymer ?
#
loop_
_entity_poly.entity_id
_entity_poly.type
_entity_poly.pdbx_seq_one_letter_code
_entity_poly.pdbx_strand_id
1 'polypeptide(L)'
;MERPRGIELVPRLDDAYSAESIARRRRWIEERTGASLAHVGAFSLDGERMRGNIENPIGAVQMPLGVAGPLLVEGDHARGTFYVPLATTEGALVRSYERGMVALTRAGGARVSLWADENRVAPLFQLADVAEAREFARQVEASFEALRAEAEATTRHGRLLRVDCIPIGREVIVDF
;
A
#
# COMPACT_ATOMS: atom_id res chain seq x y z
N MET A 1 -8.81 11.89 -35.73
CA MET A 1 -8.66 12.80 -34.57
C MET A 1 -7.22 13.29 -34.56
N GLU A 2 -6.98 14.54 -34.97
CA GLU A 2 -5.62 15.09 -35.00
C GLU A 2 -5.05 15.16 -33.57
N ARG A 3 -3.85 14.62 -33.35
CA ARG A 3 -3.17 14.78 -32.06
C ARG A 3 -2.90 16.26 -31.84
N PRO A 4 -3.25 16.83 -30.67
CA PRO A 4 -2.92 18.22 -30.37
C PRO A 4 -1.41 18.43 -30.48
N ARG A 5 -0.99 19.24 -31.46
CA ARG A 5 0.41 19.62 -31.67
C ARG A 5 0.78 20.66 -30.60
N GLY A 6 1.93 20.49 -29.95
CA GLY A 6 2.47 21.48 -29.01
C GLY A 6 2.16 21.25 -27.52
N ILE A 7 1.67 20.07 -27.12
CA ILE A 7 1.59 19.73 -25.69
C ILE A 7 2.99 19.42 -25.18
N GLU A 8 3.48 20.25 -24.27
CA GLU A 8 4.75 20.01 -23.60
C GLU A 8 4.62 18.91 -22.55
N LEU A 9 5.58 17.98 -22.55
CA LEU A 9 5.61 16.86 -21.61
C LEU A 9 6.29 17.25 -20.30
N VAL A 10 5.93 16.55 -19.21
CA VAL A 10 6.61 16.72 -17.91
C VAL A 10 8.12 16.46 -18.08
N PRO A 11 9.00 17.35 -17.57
CA PRO A 11 10.44 17.21 -17.74
C PRO A 11 10.97 15.91 -17.14
N ARG A 12 11.57 15.08 -17.99
CA ARG A 12 12.40 13.95 -17.57
C ARG A 12 13.83 14.43 -17.34
N LEU A 13 14.34 14.20 -16.15
CA LEU A 13 15.63 14.71 -15.69
C LEU A 13 16.50 13.51 -15.30
N ASP A 14 17.77 13.51 -15.70
CA ASP A 14 18.69 12.38 -15.45
C ASP A 14 18.90 12.16 -13.95
N ASP A 15 19.06 13.25 -13.19
CA ASP A 15 19.11 13.24 -11.74
C ASP A 15 17.72 13.55 -11.13
N ALA A 16 16.76 12.66 -11.36
CA ALA A 16 15.35 12.92 -11.06
C ALA A 16 15.04 13.18 -9.57
N TYR A 17 15.92 12.86 -8.63
CA TYR A 17 15.58 12.90 -7.22
C TYR A 17 16.38 13.93 -6.43
N SER A 18 17.28 14.68 -7.07
CA SER A 18 17.90 15.83 -6.40
C SER A 18 16.91 16.96 -6.11
N ALA A 19 17.23 17.74 -5.09
CA ALA A 19 16.47 18.92 -4.71
C ALA A 19 16.30 19.91 -5.88
N GLU A 20 17.32 20.04 -6.73
CA GLU A 20 17.27 20.90 -7.92
C GLU A 20 16.26 20.39 -8.95
N SER A 21 16.30 19.10 -9.28
CA SER A 21 15.37 18.47 -10.22
C SER A 21 13.92 18.51 -9.74
N ILE A 22 13.70 18.26 -8.45
CA ILE A 22 12.39 18.39 -7.81
C ILE A 22 11.89 19.83 -7.92
N ALA A 23 12.72 20.82 -7.57
CA ALA A 23 12.37 22.22 -7.64
C ALA A 23 12.14 22.69 -9.09
N ARG A 24 12.92 22.19 -10.05
CA ARG A 24 12.75 22.48 -11.49
C ARG A 24 11.42 21.95 -12.00
N ARG A 25 11.03 20.71 -11.65
CA ARG A 25 9.71 20.17 -12.01
C ARG A 25 8.57 20.93 -11.33
N ARG A 26 8.74 21.34 -10.07
CA ARG A 26 7.76 22.18 -9.36
C ARG A 26 7.55 23.51 -10.09
N ARG A 27 8.64 24.24 -10.41
CA ARG A 27 8.55 25.50 -11.17
C ARG A 27 7.86 25.30 -12.53
N TRP A 28 8.22 24.22 -13.23
CA TRP A 28 7.60 23.89 -14.51
C TRP A 28 6.07 23.76 -14.41
N ILE A 29 5.53 23.12 -13.36
CA ILE A 29 4.07 23.01 -13.21
C ILE A 29 3.44 24.32 -12.70
N GLU A 30 4.13 25.09 -11.85
CA GLU A 30 3.67 26.41 -11.40
C GLU A 30 3.49 27.39 -12.58
N GLU A 31 4.47 27.46 -13.49
CA GLU A 31 4.43 28.31 -14.69
C GLU A 31 3.23 28.01 -15.61
N ARG A 32 2.82 26.74 -15.68
CA ARG A 32 1.74 26.26 -16.58
C ARG A 32 0.36 26.41 -15.96
N THR A 33 0.27 26.31 -14.65
CA THR A 33 -1.00 26.34 -13.92
C THR A 33 -1.31 27.72 -13.32
N GLY A 34 -0.29 28.57 -13.15
CA GLY A 34 -0.39 29.82 -12.39
C GLY A 34 -0.56 29.61 -10.89
N ALA A 35 -0.54 28.36 -10.40
CA ALA A 35 -0.68 28.04 -8.98
C ALA A 35 0.66 28.21 -8.25
N SER A 36 0.61 28.60 -6.98
CA SER A 36 1.77 28.54 -6.08
C SER A 36 1.80 27.22 -5.33
N LEU A 37 2.96 26.55 -5.34
CA LEU A 37 3.21 25.28 -4.68
C LEU A 37 4.21 25.44 -3.52
N ALA A 38 4.21 26.60 -2.86
CA ALA A 38 5.14 26.93 -1.78
C ALA A 38 5.14 25.88 -0.66
N HIS A 39 3.97 25.46 -0.17
CA HIS A 39 3.86 24.47 0.90
C HIS A 39 4.19 23.04 0.45
N VAL A 40 3.97 22.73 -0.83
CA VAL A 40 4.40 21.45 -1.42
C VAL A 40 5.93 21.40 -1.47
N GLY A 41 6.57 22.54 -1.75
CA GLY A 41 8.02 22.67 -1.81
C GLY A 41 8.74 22.81 -0.47
N ALA A 42 8.01 23.07 0.60
CA ALA A 42 8.53 23.17 1.96
C ALA A 42 8.38 21.83 2.69
N PHE A 43 9.22 20.86 2.32
CA PHE A 43 9.23 19.51 2.89
C PHE A 43 10.61 19.17 3.44
N SER A 44 10.65 18.27 4.42
CA SER A 44 11.88 17.80 5.06
C SER A 44 12.35 16.43 4.54
N LEU A 45 11.60 15.81 3.63
CA LEU A 45 11.95 14.51 3.06
C LEU A 45 13.10 14.67 2.06
N ASP A 46 14.19 13.94 2.27
CA ASP A 46 15.26 13.87 1.29
C ASP A 46 14.76 13.24 -0.02
N GLY A 47 15.13 13.83 -1.15
CA GLY A 47 14.64 13.45 -2.47
C GLY A 47 15.03 12.04 -2.86
N GLU A 48 16.21 11.55 -2.47
CA GLU A 48 16.60 10.15 -2.70
C GLU A 48 15.70 9.16 -1.96
N ARG A 49 15.11 9.55 -0.82
CA ARG A 49 14.13 8.71 -0.11
C ARG A 49 12.78 8.62 -0.83
N MET A 50 12.54 9.47 -1.83
CA MET A 50 11.36 9.37 -2.70
C MET A 50 11.52 8.30 -3.79
N ARG A 51 12.76 7.83 -4.05
CA ARG A 51 13.04 6.81 -5.06
C ARG A 51 12.34 5.49 -4.72
N GLY A 52 11.58 4.97 -5.69
CA GLY A 52 10.76 3.77 -5.53
C GLY A 52 9.41 4.00 -4.84
N ASN A 53 9.15 5.22 -4.35
CA ASN A 53 7.87 5.59 -3.74
C ASN A 53 7.02 6.49 -4.64
N ILE A 54 7.64 7.29 -5.51
CA ILE A 54 6.95 8.21 -6.43
C ILE A 54 7.81 8.55 -7.65
N GLU A 55 7.19 8.74 -8.81
CA GLU A 55 7.83 9.29 -10.00
C GLU A 55 7.63 10.81 -10.13
N ASN A 56 8.56 11.50 -10.78
CA ASN A 56 8.49 12.95 -11.05
C ASN A 56 8.15 13.82 -9.80
N PRO A 57 8.80 13.63 -8.64
CA PRO A 57 8.48 14.38 -7.43
C PRO A 57 8.54 15.91 -7.60
N ILE A 58 7.55 16.63 -7.08
CA ILE A 58 7.56 18.11 -7.00
C ILE A 58 7.66 18.62 -5.55
N GLY A 59 7.64 17.70 -4.60
CA GLY A 59 7.68 17.95 -3.16
C GLY A 59 6.82 16.94 -2.41
N ALA A 60 6.21 17.34 -1.30
CA ALA A 60 5.36 16.46 -0.49
C ALA A 60 4.12 17.20 0.03
N VAL A 61 3.05 16.44 0.28
CA VAL A 61 1.88 16.94 1.03
C VAL A 61 2.15 16.82 2.52
N GLN A 62 1.74 17.84 3.27
CA GLN A 62 1.73 17.82 4.73
C GLN A 62 0.40 17.23 5.22
N MET A 63 0.47 16.21 6.06
CA MET A 63 -0.70 15.57 6.66
C MET A 63 -0.75 15.91 8.16
N PRO A 64 -1.85 16.46 8.70
CA PRO A 64 -1.97 16.67 10.14
C PRO A 64 -1.84 15.34 10.89
N LEU A 65 -1.08 15.37 11.98
CA LEU A 65 -0.77 14.19 12.80
C LEU A 65 -1.24 14.43 14.23
N GLY A 66 -2.14 13.57 14.71
CA GLY A 66 -2.60 13.55 16.10
C GLY A 66 -2.12 12.31 16.84
N VAL A 67 -2.36 12.27 18.15
CA VAL A 67 -2.08 11.11 19.01
C VAL A 67 -3.35 10.75 19.76
N ALA A 68 -3.73 9.46 19.72
CA ALA A 68 -4.86 8.91 20.48
C ALA A 68 -4.36 7.90 21.52
N GLY A 69 -4.94 7.94 22.72
CA GLY A 69 -4.59 7.02 23.80
C GLY A 69 -4.89 7.61 25.18
N PRO A 70 -4.50 6.92 26.26
CA PRO A 70 -3.82 5.62 26.29
C PRO A 70 -4.72 4.45 25.86
N LEU A 71 -4.14 3.45 25.19
CA LEU A 71 -4.73 2.14 24.96
C LEU A 71 -3.90 1.05 25.66
N LEU A 72 -4.46 0.42 26.68
CA LEU A 72 -3.89 -0.77 27.33
C LEU A 72 -4.18 -2.00 26.47
N VAL A 73 -3.15 -2.68 26.00
CA VAL A 73 -3.22 -3.87 25.16
C VAL A 73 -2.59 -5.06 25.88
N GLU A 74 -3.27 -6.20 25.84
CA GLU A 74 -2.77 -7.51 26.20
C GLU A 74 -2.84 -8.41 24.96
N GLY A 75 -1.74 -8.51 24.20
CA GLY A 75 -1.68 -9.36 23.03
C GLY A 75 -0.43 -10.20 22.90
N ASP A 76 -0.39 -10.99 21.82
CA ASP A 76 0.68 -11.95 21.54
C ASP A 76 2.02 -11.23 21.25
N HIS A 77 1.95 -10.11 20.54
CA HIS A 77 3.13 -9.35 20.08
C HIS A 77 3.27 -7.96 20.73
N ALA A 78 2.26 -7.49 21.46
CA ALA A 78 2.25 -6.17 22.09
C ALA A 78 1.56 -6.26 23.47
N ARG A 79 2.27 -5.83 24.52
CA ARG A 79 1.74 -5.78 25.89
C ARG A 79 2.13 -4.48 26.55
N GLY A 80 1.14 -3.75 27.07
CA GLY A 80 1.35 -2.48 27.76
C GLY A 80 0.45 -1.37 27.26
N THR A 81 0.82 -0.14 27.59
CA THR A 81 0.05 1.07 27.27
C THR A 81 0.63 1.75 26.04
N PHE A 82 -0.20 1.99 25.04
CA PHE A 82 0.19 2.59 23.76
C PHE A 82 -0.48 3.95 23.54
N TYR A 83 0.25 4.82 22.85
CA TYR A 83 -0.22 6.09 22.31
C TYR A 83 -0.05 6.02 20.79
N VAL A 84 -1.16 6.04 20.07
CA VAL A 84 -1.22 5.71 18.65
C VAL A 84 -1.20 6.99 17.82
N PRO A 85 -0.20 7.21 16.95
CA PRO A 85 -0.20 8.32 16.02
C PRO A 85 -1.24 8.09 14.91
N LEU A 86 -2.03 9.11 14.58
CA LEU A 86 -3.07 9.07 13.54
C LEU A 86 -2.91 10.27 12.60
N ALA A 87 -2.62 10.01 11.32
CA ALA A 87 -2.51 11.03 10.29
C ALA A 87 -3.86 11.19 9.58
N THR A 88 -4.50 12.36 9.68
CA THR A 88 -5.86 12.57 9.13
C THR A 88 -6.19 14.05 8.93
N THR A 89 -7.06 14.35 7.97
CA THR A 89 -7.73 15.65 7.83
C THR A 89 -9.18 15.63 8.34
N GLU A 90 -9.70 14.46 8.73
CA GLU A 90 -11.06 14.29 9.23
C GLU A 90 -11.20 14.83 10.65
N GLY A 91 -12.10 15.80 10.82
CA GLY A 91 -12.42 16.37 12.13
C GLY A 91 -12.98 15.31 13.09
N ALA A 92 -12.69 15.47 14.38
CA ALA A 92 -13.15 14.60 15.47
C ALA A 92 -12.65 13.13 15.45
N LEU A 93 -12.06 12.62 14.36
CA LEU A 93 -11.59 11.23 14.26
C LEU A 93 -10.64 10.87 15.41
N VAL A 94 -9.57 11.64 15.59
CA VAL A 94 -8.56 11.41 16.66
C VAL A 94 -9.21 11.41 18.05
N ARG A 95 -10.09 12.38 18.31
CA ARG A 95 -10.80 12.51 19.60
C ARG A 95 -11.79 11.37 19.84
N SER A 96 -12.43 10.88 18.79
CA SER A 96 -13.35 9.75 18.87
C SER A 96 -12.59 8.47 19.25
N TYR A 97 -11.46 8.20 18.58
CA TYR A 97 -10.59 7.08 18.89
C TYR A 97 -10.01 7.19 20.31
N GLU A 98 -9.50 8.35 20.71
CA GLU A 98 -9.01 8.60 22.07
C GLU A 98 -10.06 8.23 23.13
N ARG A 99 -11.31 8.68 22.96
CA ARG A 99 -12.40 8.37 23.90
C ARG A 99 -12.65 6.85 24.02
N GLY A 100 -12.64 6.14 22.89
CA GLY A 100 -12.77 4.68 22.88
C GLY A 100 -11.59 3.97 23.55
N MET A 101 -10.35 4.40 23.27
CA MET A 101 -9.14 3.85 23.87
C MET A 101 -9.09 4.06 25.39
N VAL A 102 -9.48 5.25 25.86
CA VAL A 102 -9.57 5.55 27.29
C VAL A 102 -10.65 4.68 27.96
N ALA A 103 -11.80 4.50 27.32
CA ALA A 103 -12.87 3.65 27.83
C ALA A 103 -12.41 2.18 27.96
N LEU A 104 -11.78 1.62 26.92
CA LEU A 104 -11.22 0.27 26.94
C LEU A 104 -10.15 0.10 28.02
N THR A 105 -9.21 1.05 28.10
CA THR A 105 -8.15 1.03 29.12
C THR A 105 -8.71 1.03 30.53
N ARG A 106 -9.71 1.87 30.80
CA ARG A 106 -10.39 1.91 32.11
C ARG A 106 -11.17 0.63 32.41
N ALA A 107 -11.61 -0.09 31.38
CA ALA A 107 -12.30 -1.37 31.51
C ALA A 107 -11.35 -2.58 31.66
N GLY A 108 -10.03 -2.36 31.78
CA GLY A 108 -9.04 -3.42 31.93
C GLY A 108 -8.20 -3.70 30.68
N GLY A 109 -8.39 -2.94 29.61
CA GLY A 109 -7.63 -3.06 28.37
C GLY A 109 -8.28 -3.97 27.33
N ALA A 110 -7.66 -4.04 26.15
CA ALA A 110 -8.08 -4.87 25.04
C ALA A 110 -7.20 -6.13 24.95
N ARG A 111 -7.82 -7.30 24.89
CA ARG A 111 -7.14 -8.56 24.58
C ARG A 111 -7.18 -8.82 23.08
N VAL A 112 -6.01 -9.04 22.47
CA VAL A 112 -5.88 -9.17 21.02
C VAL A 112 -4.94 -10.33 20.69
N SER A 113 -5.35 -11.19 19.76
CA SER A 113 -4.52 -12.30 19.26
C SER A 113 -4.47 -12.31 17.74
N LEU A 114 -3.34 -12.78 17.19
CA LEU A 114 -3.14 -12.89 15.74
C LEU A 114 -3.55 -14.29 15.27
N TRP A 115 -4.57 -14.37 14.42
CA TRP A 115 -5.06 -15.67 13.90
C TRP A 115 -4.28 -16.18 12.69
N ALA A 116 -3.90 -15.28 11.79
CA ALA A 116 -3.15 -15.59 10.57
C ALA A 116 -2.32 -14.37 10.15
N ASP A 117 -1.14 -14.62 9.58
CA ASP A 117 -0.24 -13.61 9.01
C ASP A 117 0.14 -14.04 7.59
N GLU A 118 -0.67 -13.60 6.63
CA GLU A 118 -0.60 -14.06 5.25
C GLU A 118 -0.97 -12.91 4.32
N ASN A 119 -0.19 -12.71 3.26
CA ASN A 119 -0.56 -11.85 2.15
C ASN A 119 -1.06 -12.72 1.00
N ARG A 120 -2.14 -12.30 0.34
CA ARG A 120 -2.77 -13.08 -0.71
C ARG A 120 -2.71 -12.38 -2.06
N VAL A 121 -2.49 -13.15 -3.12
CA VAL A 121 -2.60 -12.68 -4.50
C VAL A 121 -3.47 -13.66 -5.27
N ALA A 122 -4.57 -13.17 -5.85
CA ALA A 122 -5.62 -14.02 -6.43
C ALA A 122 -5.86 -13.72 -7.92
N PRO A 123 -4.98 -14.16 -8.85
CA PRO A 123 -5.22 -14.04 -10.28
C PRO A 123 -6.44 -14.85 -10.74
N LEU A 124 -7.09 -14.37 -11.80
CA LEU A 124 -8.17 -15.04 -12.51
C LEU A 124 -7.64 -15.66 -13.81
N PHE A 125 -7.86 -16.96 -13.98
CA PHE A 125 -7.60 -17.67 -15.23
C PHE A 125 -8.91 -17.99 -15.92
N GLN A 126 -9.01 -17.70 -17.21
CA GLN A 126 -10.18 -18.03 -18.01
C GLN A 126 -9.84 -19.15 -19.00
N LEU A 127 -10.63 -20.22 -18.97
CA LEU A 127 -10.44 -21.43 -19.75
C LEU A 127 -11.48 -21.51 -20.88
N ALA A 128 -11.36 -22.49 -21.78
CA ALA A 128 -12.31 -22.63 -22.87
C ALA A 128 -13.71 -22.98 -22.36
N ASP A 129 -13.80 -23.87 -21.38
CA ASP A 129 -15.06 -24.32 -20.77
C ASP A 129 -14.90 -24.75 -19.30
N VAL A 130 -16.00 -25.26 -18.73
CA VAL A 130 -16.08 -25.70 -17.33
C VAL A 130 -15.27 -26.97 -17.07
N ALA A 131 -15.13 -27.86 -18.06
CA ALA A 131 -14.36 -29.08 -17.91
C ALA A 131 -12.86 -28.77 -17.83
N GLU A 132 -12.38 -27.86 -18.69
CA GLU A 132 -11.00 -27.37 -18.64
C GLU A 132 -10.72 -26.59 -17.34
N ALA A 133 -11.64 -25.73 -16.89
CA ALA A 133 -11.51 -25.03 -15.61
C ALA A 133 -11.36 -26.00 -14.42
N ARG A 134 -12.14 -27.08 -14.41
CA ARG A 134 -12.05 -28.11 -13.37
C ARG A 134 -10.69 -28.82 -13.40
N GLU A 135 -10.22 -29.23 -14.58
CA GLU A 135 -8.94 -29.92 -14.67
C GLU A 135 -7.77 -28.98 -14.35
N PHE A 136 -7.82 -27.72 -14.79
CA PHE A 136 -6.85 -26.69 -14.43
C PHE A 136 -6.75 -26.53 -12.91
N ALA A 137 -7.87 -26.34 -12.20
CA ALA A 137 -7.87 -26.21 -10.74
C ALA A 137 -7.22 -27.42 -10.06
N ARG A 138 -7.58 -28.64 -10.49
CA ARG A 138 -7.03 -29.89 -9.95
C ARG A 138 -5.51 -30.02 -10.21
N GLN A 139 -5.05 -29.55 -11.36
CA GLN A 139 -3.62 -29.56 -11.71
C GLN A 139 -2.83 -28.54 -10.91
N VAL A 140 -3.38 -27.35 -10.68
CA VAL A 140 -2.75 -26.32 -9.85
C VAL A 140 -2.56 -26.82 -8.42
N GLU A 141 -3.61 -27.37 -7.81
CA GLU A 141 -3.54 -27.95 -6.46
C GLU A 141 -2.52 -29.10 -6.38
N ALA A 142 -2.50 -29.99 -7.37
CA ALA A 142 -1.54 -31.09 -7.44
C ALA A 142 -0.09 -30.62 -7.65
N SER A 143 0.11 -29.41 -8.17
CA SER A 143 1.42 -28.84 -8.49
C SER A 143 1.98 -27.95 -7.37
N PHE A 144 1.40 -27.98 -6.17
CA PHE A 144 1.77 -27.09 -5.05
C PHE A 144 3.30 -27.00 -4.81
N GLU A 145 4.01 -28.13 -4.70
CA GLU A 145 5.46 -28.11 -4.42
C GLU A 145 6.27 -27.48 -5.55
N ALA A 146 5.86 -27.69 -6.81
CA ALA A 146 6.51 -27.06 -7.95
C ALA A 146 6.26 -25.54 -7.98
N LEU A 147 5.00 -25.14 -7.76
CA LEU A 147 4.62 -23.72 -7.64
C LEU A 147 5.35 -23.04 -6.49
N ARG A 148 5.47 -23.72 -5.35
CA ARG A 148 6.19 -23.26 -4.17
C ARG A 148 7.67 -23.05 -4.47
N ALA A 149 8.32 -24.01 -5.11
CA ALA A 149 9.74 -23.90 -5.47
C ALA A 149 10.00 -22.68 -6.37
N GLU A 150 9.17 -22.49 -7.41
CA GLU A 150 9.27 -21.35 -8.31
C GLU A 150 8.97 -20.02 -7.60
N ALA A 151 7.90 -19.95 -6.81
CA ALA A 151 7.52 -18.75 -6.09
C ALA A 151 8.60 -18.32 -5.07
N GLU A 152 9.08 -19.25 -4.24
CA GLU A 152 10.10 -18.99 -3.23
C GLU A 152 11.48 -18.69 -3.85
N ALA A 153 11.75 -19.13 -5.08
CA ALA A 153 12.98 -18.75 -5.80
C ALA A 153 13.02 -17.25 -6.18
N THR A 154 11.86 -16.60 -6.31
CA THR A 154 11.79 -15.16 -6.67
C THR A 154 12.07 -14.21 -5.50
N THR A 155 12.03 -14.70 -4.27
CA THR A 155 12.12 -13.86 -3.07
C THR A 155 12.80 -14.58 -1.92
N ARG A 156 13.72 -13.90 -1.25
CA ARG A 156 14.38 -14.44 -0.04
C ARG A 156 13.43 -14.59 1.15
N HIS A 157 12.36 -13.79 1.20
CA HIS A 157 11.48 -13.65 2.37
C HIS A 157 10.13 -14.35 2.21
N GLY A 158 9.61 -14.41 0.98
CA GLY A 158 8.31 -15.03 0.73
C GLY A 158 8.34 -16.53 0.93
N ARG A 159 7.23 -17.06 1.45
CA ARG A 159 6.95 -18.50 1.57
C ARG A 159 5.56 -18.74 1.02
N LEU A 160 5.42 -19.70 0.11
CA LEU A 160 4.09 -20.08 -0.38
C LEU A 160 3.47 -21.03 0.63
N LEU A 161 2.41 -20.58 1.30
CA LEU A 161 1.81 -21.31 2.42
C LEU A 161 0.73 -22.29 1.95
N ARG A 162 -0.07 -21.89 0.95
CA ARG A 162 -1.10 -22.72 0.32
C ARG A 162 -1.43 -22.17 -1.06
N VAL A 163 -2.21 -22.93 -1.82
CA VAL A 163 -2.84 -22.48 -3.06
C VAL A 163 -4.25 -23.04 -3.08
N ASP A 164 -5.24 -22.17 -3.15
CA ASP A 164 -6.66 -22.55 -3.17
C ASP A 164 -7.27 -22.18 -4.53
N CYS A 165 -7.96 -23.11 -5.20
CA CYS A 165 -8.66 -22.83 -6.45
C CYS A 165 -10.16 -22.63 -6.23
N ILE A 166 -10.71 -21.54 -6.76
CA ILE A 166 -12.13 -21.19 -6.69
C ILE A 166 -12.70 -21.13 -8.13
N PRO A 167 -13.33 -22.22 -8.62
CA PRO A 167 -13.94 -22.23 -9.95
C PRO A 167 -15.25 -21.43 -10.01
N ILE A 168 -15.41 -20.62 -11.06
CA ILE A 168 -16.61 -19.86 -11.40
C ILE A 168 -16.90 -20.07 -12.89
N GLY A 169 -17.72 -21.08 -13.21
CA GLY A 169 -17.97 -21.46 -14.61
C GLY A 169 -16.69 -21.91 -15.31
N ARG A 170 -16.28 -21.20 -16.37
CA ARG A 170 -15.03 -21.46 -17.11
C ARG A 170 -13.84 -20.64 -16.60
N GLU A 171 -14.00 -19.95 -15.48
CA GLU A 171 -12.95 -19.15 -14.84
C GLU A 171 -12.52 -19.81 -13.53
N VAL A 172 -11.26 -19.63 -13.14
CA VAL A 172 -10.71 -20.10 -11.88
C VAL A 172 -9.92 -18.97 -11.24
N ILE A 173 -10.33 -18.55 -10.04
CA ILE A 173 -9.50 -17.71 -9.18
C ILE A 173 -8.53 -18.63 -8.45
N VAL A 174 -7.24 -18.35 -8.56
CA VAL A 174 -6.20 -19.11 -7.85
C VAL A 174 -5.66 -18.22 -6.74
N ASP A 175 -5.97 -18.54 -5.49
CA ASP A 175 -5.58 -17.78 -4.31
C ASP A 175 -4.26 -18.35 -3.74
N PHE A 176 -3.17 -17.59 -3.90
CA PHE A 176 -1.84 -17.91 -3.39
C PHE A 176 -1.60 -17.29 -2.01
#